data_AF-A0A2G6HYI9-F1
#
_entry.id   AF-A0A2G6HYI9-F1
#
_cell.length_a   1.000
_cell.length_b   1.000
_cell.length_c   1.000
_cell.angle_alpha   90.00
_cell.angle_beta   90.00
_cell.angle_gamma   90.00
#
_symmetry.space_group_name_H-M   'P 1'
#
loop_
_entity.id
_entity.type
_entity.pdbx_description
1 polymer ?
#
loop_
_entity_poly.entity_id
_entity_poly.type
_entity_poly.pdbx_seq_one_letter_code
_entity_poly.pdbx_strand_id
1 'polypeptide(L)' 'MKTVLCYGDSNTWGYNPLSPGSRHPHEKRWTTVLQRELGGSFLVIPEGQNGRTTVWDDPLEGHRNGAA' A
#
# COMPACT_ATOMS: atom_id res chain seq x y z
N MET A 1 20.75 -9.34 -1.56
CA MET A 1 19.51 -8.63 -1.94
C MET A 1 18.40 -9.13 -1.03
N LYS A 2 17.69 -8.23 -0.35
CA LYS A 2 16.57 -8.56 0.56
C LYS A 2 15.27 -8.04 -0.01
N THR A 3 14.16 -8.75 0.21
CA THR A 3 12.84 -8.31 -0.23
C THR A 3 12.01 -7.89 0.97
N VAL A 4 11.33 -6.75 0.86
CA VAL A 4 10.44 -6.19 1.88
C VAL A 4 9.06 -6.03 1.28
N LEU A 5 8.10 -6.78 1.80
CA LEU A 5 6.69 -6.63 1.44
C LEU A 5 6.04 -5.61 2.38
N CYS A 6 5.45 -4.57 1.81
CA CYS A 6 4.61 -3.62 2.53
C CYS A 6 3.14 -3.96 2.26
N TYR A 7 2.54 -4.77 3.12
CA TYR A 7 1.15 -5.20 3.00
C TYR A 7 0.24 -4.31 3.85
N GLY A 8 -0.71 -3.62 3.22
CA GLY A 8 -1.56 -2.68 3.97
C GLY A 8 -2.74 -2.13 3.18
N ASP A 9 -3.28 -1.04 3.70
CA ASP A 9 -4.53 -0.42 3.25
C ASP A 9 -4.31 0.79 2.32
N SER A 10 -5.24 1.76 2.35
CA SER A 10 -5.17 3.01 1.60
C SER A 10 -3.93 3.85 1.90
N ASN A 11 -3.37 3.76 3.11
CA ASN A 11 -2.13 4.46 3.46
C ASN A 11 -0.93 3.86 2.74
N THR A 12 -0.93 2.54 2.53
CA THR A 12 0.10 1.84 1.75
C THR A 12 -0.10 2.03 0.25
N TRP A 13 -1.34 2.03 -0.21
CA TRP A 13 -1.65 2.39 -1.59
C TRP A 13 -1.19 3.84 -1.87
N GLY A 14 -1.39 4.74 -0.91
CA GLY A 14 -1.06 6.15 -1.00
C GLY A 14 -2.27 6.96 -1.46
N TYR A 15 -3.42 6.80 -0.79
CA TYR A 15 -4.61 7.58 -1.07
C TYR A 15 -4.40 9.04 -0.71
N ASN A 16 -4.81 9.95 -1.59
CA ASN A 16 -4.68 11.39 -1.36
C ASN A 16 -5.98 11.98 -0.79
N PRO A 17 -6.00 12.43 0.48
CA PRO A 17 -7.21 12.96 1.10
C PRO A 17 -7.66 14.31 0.53
N LEU A 18 -6.77 15.04 -0.15
CA LEU A 18 -7.08 16.35 -0.75
C LEU A 18 -7.75 16.23 -2.12
N SER A 19 -7.73 15.04 -2.73
CA SER A 19 -8.35 14.79 -4.04
C SER A 19 -8.95 13.39 -4.02
N PRO A 20 -10.23 13.25 -3.65
CA PRO A 20 -10.88 11.96 -3.46
C PRO A 20 -10.73 11.02 -4.66
N GLY A 21 -10.43 9.76 -4.38
CA GLY A 21 -10.21 8.72 -5.40
C GLY A 21 -8.84 8.77 -6.06
N SER A 22 -8.04 9.81 -5.82
CA SER A 22 -6.70 9.93 -6.40
C SER A 22 -5.63 9.26 -5.54
N ARG A 23 -4.56 8.85 -6.22
CA ARG A 23 -3.35 8.30 -5.61
C ARG A 23 -2.28 9.36 -5.55
N HIS A 24 -1.50 9.38 -4.48
CA HIS A 24 -0.27 10.14 -4.43
C HIS A 24 0.67 9.73 -5.58
N PRO A 25 1.39 10.71 -6.16
CA PRO A 25 2.46 10.44 -7.12
C PRO A 25 3.43 9.39 -6.59
N HIS A 26 4.00 8.60 -7.48
CA HIS A 26 4.79 7.42 -7.13
C HIS A 26 5.92 7.76 -6.14
N GLU A 27 6.64 8.85 -6.38
CA GLU A 27 7.75 9.37 -5.59
C GLU A 27 7.36 9.88 -4.20
N LYS A 28 6.08 10.17 -3.96
CA LYS A 28 5.55 10.64 -2.67
C LYS A 28 4.99 9.52 -1.79
N ARG A 29 4.83 8.31 -2.32
CA ARG A 29 4.36 7.16 -1.53
C ARG A 29 5.48 6.72 -0.58
N TRP A 30 5.11 6.42 0.66
CA TRP A 30 6.11 6.08 1.69
C TRP A 30 6.91 4.83 1.34
N THR A 31 6.33 3.87 0.61
CA THR A 31 7.03 2.66 0.13
C THR A 31 8.11 2.98 -0.91
N THR A 32 7.88 3.99 -1.76
CA THR A 32 8.87 4.47 -2.72
C THR A 32 9.99 5.24 -2.03
N VAL A 33 9.63 6.06 -1.04
CA VAL A 33 10.61 6.71 -0.16
C VAL A 33 11.46 5.65 0.54
N LEU A 34 10.84 4.63 1.12
CA LEU A 34 11.54 3.51 1.74
C LEU A 34 12.51 2.80 0.79
N GLN A 35 12.08 2.50 -0.45
CA GLN A 35 12.95 1.89 -1.47
C GLN A 35 14.18 2.75 -1.76
N ARG A 36 14.01 4.07 -1.83
CA ARG A 36 15.10 5.02 -2.07
C ARG A 36 16.07 5.04 -0.89
N GLU A 37 15.56 5.13 0.34
CA GLU A 37 16.39 5.21 1.55
C GLU A 37 17.15 3.89 1.82
N LEU A 38 16.55 2.73 1.53
CA LEU A 38 17.20 1.42 1.67
C LEU A 38 18.22 1.12 0.56
N GLY A 39 18.06 1.75 -0.61
CA GLY A 39 18.93 1.57 -1.76
C GLY A 39 18.86 0.18 -2.41
N GLY A 40 19.76 -0.07 -3.37
CA GLY A 40 19.73 -1.25 -4.26
C GLY A 40 19.98 -2.61 -3.60
N SER A 41 20.30 -2.65 -2.30
CA SER A 41 20.39 -3.91 -1.55
C SER A 41 19.01 -4.49 -1.21
N PHE A 42 17.95 -3.69 -1.36
CA PHE A 42 16.58 -4.05 -1.03
C PHE A 42 15.65 -3.89 -2.23
N LEU A 43 14.65 -4.78 -2.32
CA LEU A 43 13.48 -4.65 -3.18
C LEU A 43 12.25 -4.45 -2.30
N VAL A 44 11.58 -3.31 -2.42
CA VAL A 44 10.34 -2.99 -1.71
C VAL A 44 9.15 -3.28 -2.63
N ILE A 45 8.22 -4.11 -2.16
CA ILE A 45 7.00 -4.48 -2.88
C ILE A 45 5.80 -3.85 -2.15
N PRO A 46 5.14 -2.85 -2.75
CA PRO A 46 3.98 -2.19 -2.14
C PRO A 46 2.66 -2.91 -2.49
N GLU A 47 2.10 -3.65 -1.53
CA GLU A 47 0.80 -4.31 -1.62
C GLU A 47 -0.25 -3.55 -0.80
N GLY A 48 -0.59 -2.35 -1.28
CA GLY A 48 -1.62 -1.49 -0.66
C GLY A 48 -2.98 -1.61 -1.36
N GLN A 49 -4.04 -1.84 -0.60
CA GLN A 49 -5.41 -1.93 -1.11
C GLN A 49 -6.35 -1.03 -0.30
N ASN A 50 -6.97 -0.04 -0.93
CA ASN A 50 -7.94 0.82 -0.26
C ASN A 50 -9.07 -0.02 0.37
N GLY A 51 -9.43 0.33 1.61
CA GLY A 51 -10.48 -0.38 2.35
C GLY A 51 -10.08 -1.76 2.88
N ARG A 52 -8.84 -2.22 2.69
CA ARG A 52 -8.39 -3.50 3.25
C ARG A 52 -8.56 -3.50 4.77
N THR A 53 -9.23 -4.53 5.27
CA THR A 53 -9.33 -4.86 6.69
C THR A 53 -8.30 -5.95 7.02
N THR A 54 -8.16 -6.29 8.30
CA THR A 54 -7.23 -7.32 8.73
C THR A 54 -7.69 -8.73 8.34
N VAL A 55 -8.94 -9.08 8.67
CA VAL A 55 -9.56 -10.41 8.44
C VAL A 55 -11.09 -10.32 8.28
N TRP A 56 -11.66 -9.12 8.20
CA TRP A 56 -13.09 -8.90 8.25
C TRP A 56 -13.66 -8.67 6.86
N ASP A 57 -14.73 -9.38 6.52
CA ASP A 57 -15.47 -9.10 5.30
C ASP A 57 -16.07 -7.70 5.38
N ASP A 58 -15.77 -6.88 4.38
CA ASP A 58 -16.42 -5.58 4.25
C ASP A 58 -17.85 -5.81 3.73
N PRO A 59 -18.87 -5.24 4.40
CA PRO A 59 -20.26 -5.50 4.08
C PRO A 59 -20.74 -4.82 2.78
N LEU A 60 -19.93 -3.93 2.20
CA LEU A 60 -20.25 -3.14 1.01
C LEU A 60 -19.38 -3.54 -0.18
N GLU A 61 -18.08 -3.73 0.04
CA GLU A 61 -17.10 -4.04 -0.98
C GLU A 61 -16.46 -5.43 -0.77
N GLY A 62 -16.56 -6.33 -1.74
CA GLY A 62 -15.90 -7.64 -1.65
C GLY A 62 -14.37 -7.57 -1.61
N HIS A 63 -13.73 -8.67 -1.18
CA HIS A 63 -12.28 -8.87 -1.23
C HIS A 63 -11.43 -7.86 -0.42
N ARG A 64 -11.96 -7.37 0.70
CA ARG A 64 -11.25 -6.46 1.60
C ARG A 64 -10.63 -7.15 2.82
N ASN A 65 -11.01 -8.38 3.13
CA ASN A 65 -10.58 -9.10 4.34
C ASN A 65 -9.13 -9.62 4.34
N GLY A 66 -8.36 -9.34 3.28
CA GLY A 66 -6.99 -9.82 3.15
C GLY A 66 -6.85 -11.33 2.87
N ALA A 67 -7.97 -12.05 2.69
CA ALA A 67 -7.97 -13.42 2.21
C ALA A 67 -7.81 -13.47 0.68
N ALA A 68 -7.19 -14.55 0.21
CA ALA A 68 -6.88 -14.81 -1.20
C ALA A 68 -8.12 -15.13 -2.04
#